data_AF-A0A9Q1RHJ9-F1
#
_entry.id   AF-A0A9Q1RHJ9-F1
#
_cell.length_a   1.000
_cell.length_b   1.000
_cell.length_c   1.000
_cell.angle_alpha   90.00
_cell.angle_beta   90.00
_cell.angle_gamma   90.00
#
_symmetry.space_group_name_H-M   'P 1'
#
loop_
_entity.id
_entity.type
_entity.pdbx_description
1 polymer ?
#
loop_
_entity_poly.entity_id
_entity_poly.type
_entity_poly.pdbx_seq_one_letter_code
_entity_poly.pdbx_strand_id
1 'polypeptide(L)'
;MVLKLQNNVKNKRIPILIVSLLFISALYLVLYRENGEKSGSSSGILKQNWDSFSFVVKLDPTVEFRNGTDIIWQIPDSPKAILFLAHGCDGKAANFWDKSSKCSNCMGLPEERLITLNALARKFAVIAVSSAEPCWSFNEERFIVKDIIEWWIAKQKLQRLPLVALGASSGGYFVSILATDLRFSSITVMIIEGLYDQMEILESYPPTLFVHMPKDKSRMQKLERYMVLLKGKGIDVAEVKCLEFPLFPNFFADRIPSIDVATSAKLFSLFREKGFVDKNGFMTNDGRDIRWNETLRESEIILPDKSLVNHIQEEMNLAFAYHEMTSLHSEQIFNWFETHLN
;
A
#
# COMPACT_ATOMS: atom_id res chain seq x y z
N MET A 1 20.59 27.22 83.38
CA MET A 1 19.13 27.15 83.13
C MET A 1 18.87 27.55 81.67
N VAL A 2 18.56 26.55 80.85
CA VAL A 2 17.98 26.54 79.49
C VAL A 2 18.32 27.69 78.51
N LEU A 3 19.12 27.39 77.50
CA LEU A 3 19.18 28.13 76.22
C LEU A 3 18.45 27.31 75.14
N LYS A 4 17.42 27.91 74.56
CA LYS A 4 16.53 27.35 73.53
C LYS A 4 17.27 27.09 72.22
N LEU A 5 17.09 25.88 71.66
CA LEU A 5 17.43 25.58 70.27
C LEU A 5 16.23 25.97 69.38
N GLN A 6 16.45 26.85 68.41
CA GLN A 6 15.45 27.22 67.40
C GLN A 6 15.44 26.20 66.26
N ASN A 7 14.26 25.64 65.98
CA ASN A 7 14.00 24.68 64.89
C ASN A 7 14.22 25.32 63.51
N ASN A 8 15.12 24.74 62.73
CA ASN A 8 15.36 25.12 61.35
C ASN A 8 14.46 24.27 60.42
N VAL A 9 13.32 24.84 59.99
CA VAL A 9 12.41 24.20 59.05
C VAL A 9 13.06 24.21 57.66
N LYS A 10 13.76 23.11 57.33
CA LYS A 10 14.29 22.88 55.98
C LYS A 10 13.14 22.94 54.97
N ASN A 11 13.29 23.85 54.01
CA ASN A 11 12.30 24.28 53.04
C ASN A 11 11.98 23.15 52.02
N LYS A 12 11.16 22.17 52.42
CA LYS A 12 10.72 21.03 51.60
C LYS A 12 9.91 21.41 50.36
N ARG A 13 9.54 22.69 50.19
CA ARG A 13 8.72 23.17 49.06
C ARG A 13 9.49 23.23 47.73
N ILE A 14 10.78 23.54 47.77
CA ILE A 14 11.62 23.68 46.57
C ILE A 14 11.81 22.35 45.82
N PRO A 15 12.19 21.22 46.47
CA PRO A 15 12.34 19.96 45.75
C PRO A 15 11.02 19.41 45.19
N ILE A 16 9.89 19.69 45.84
CA ILE A 16 8.55 19.29 45.35
C ILE A 16 8.21 20.03 44.06
N LEU A 17 8.46 21.34 43.99
CA LEU A 17 8.23 22.14 42.79
C LEU A 17 9.08 21.68 41.59
N ILE A 18 10.34 21.32 41.83
CA ILE A 18 11.25 20.81 40.79
C ILE A 18 10.74 19.45 40.26
N VAL A 19 10.34 18.54 41.14
CA VAL A 19 9.80 17.23 40.73
C VAL A 19 8.49 17.39 39.95
N SER A 20 7.60 18.29 40.38
CA SER A 20 6.36 18.59 39.65
C SER A 20 6.61 19.18 38.26
N LEU A 21 7.58 20.09 38.11
CA LEU A 21 7.96 20.66 36.82
C LEU A 21 8.54 19.62 35.87
N LEU A 22 9.40 18.72 36.38
CA LEU A 22 9.94 17.61 35.58
C LEU A 22 8.81 16.67 35.12
N PHE A 23 7.86 16.36 35.99
CA PHE A 23 6.71 15.52 35.64
C PHE A 23 5.82 16.17 34.58
N ILE A 24 5.54 17.47 34.69
CA ILE A 24 4.77 18.22 33.69
C ILE A 24 5.52 18.28 32.36
N SER A 25 6.85 18.47 32.38
CA SER A 25 7.66 18.49 31.16
C SER A 25 7.71 17.12 30.47
N ALA A 26 7.79 16.04 31.25
CA ALA A 26 7.73 14.67 30.73
C ALA A 26 6.34 14.35 30.17
N LEU A 27 5.26 14.77 30.86
CA LEU A 27 3.89 14.62 30.37
C LEU A 27 3.68 15.43 29.09
N TYR A 28 4.20 16.66 29.02
CA TYR A 28 4.16 17.49 27.83
C TYR A 28 4.94 16.86 26.67
N LEU A 29 6.12 16.27 26.92
CA LEU A 29 6.89 15.56 25.90
C LEU A 29 6.18 14.29 25.42
N VAL A 30 5.53 13.53 26.30
CA VAL A 30 4.74 12.35 25.93
C VAL A 30 3.52 12.76 25.10
N LEU A 31 2.75 13.74 25.56
CA LEU A 31 1.58 14.26 24.85
C LEU A 31 1.94 14.96 23.54
N TYR A 32 3.10 15.64 23.49
CA TYR A 32 3.61 16.25 22.26
C TYR A 32 4.18 15.21 21.29
N ARG A 33 4.69 14.08 21.78
CA ARG A 33 5.14 12.97 20.93
C ARG A 33 3.96 12.18 20.36
N GLU A 34 2.89 11.98 21.15
CA GLU A 34 1.62 11.43 20.65
C GLU A 34 0.92 12.35 19.65
N ASN A 35 0.96 13.68 19.85
CA ASN A 35 0.44 14.65 18.87
C ASN A 35 1.42 14.99 17.73
N GLY A 36 2.70 14.61 17.87
CA GLY A 36 3.80 14.92 16.97
C GLY A 36 4.00 13.89 15.87
N GLU A 37 3.45 12.68 16.04
CA GLU A 37 3.01 11.87 14.93
C GLU A 37 1.83 12.58 14.27
N LYS A 38 2.14 13.57 13.43
CA LYS A 38 1.22 14.01 12.39
C LYS A 38 0.88 12.77 11.58
N SER A 39 -0.22 12.12 11.94
CA SER A 39 -1.01 11.31 11.02
C SER A 39 -1.07 12.10 9.72
N GLY A 40 -0.67 11.46 8.62
CA GLY A 40 -0.74 12.07 7.30
C GLY A 40 -2.13 12.65 7.16
N SER A 41 -2.22 13.99 7.19
CA SER A 41 -3.50 14.68 7.19
C SER A 41 -4.28 14.18 5.98
N SER A 42 -5.49 13.67 6.19
CA SER A 42 -6.42 13.30 5.12
C SER A 42 -6.62 14.42 4.09
N SER A 43 -6.31 15.68 4.47
CA SER A 43 -6.27 16.83 3.57
C SER A 43 -5.21 16.75 2.45
N GLY A 44 -4.14 15.98 2.62
CA GLY A 44 -3.09 15.79 1.62
C GLY A 44 -3.49 14.82 0.51
N ILE A 45 -4.21 13.75 0.87
CA ILE A 45 -4.80 12.76 -0.06
C ILE A 45 -5.84 13.46 -0.95
N LEU A 46 -6.67 14.35 -0.39
CA LEU A 46 -7.74 15.05 -1.11
C LEU A 46 -7.28 16.05 -2.19
N LYS A 47 -5.98 16.32 -2.35
CA LYS A 47 -5.44 17.28 -3.34
C LYS A 47 -4.52 16.67 -4.40
N GLN A 48 -4.30 15.35 -4.39
CA GLN A 48 -3.48 14.74 -5.44
C GLN A 48 -4.28 14.61 -6.73
N ASN A 49 -3.70 15.09 -7.83
CA ASN A 49 -4.23 14.86 -9.16
C ASN A 49 -3.74 13.46 -9.58
N TRP A 50 -4.51 12.44 -9.20
CA TRP A 50 -4.11 11.03 -9.23
C TRP A 50 -3.71 10.54 -10.62
N ASP A 51 -4.34 11.09 -11.65
CA ASP A 51 -4.06 10.78 -13.05
C ASP A 51 -3.02 11.73 -13.70
N SER A 52 -2.38 12.63 -12.93
CA SER A 52 -1.36 13.56 -13.49
C SER A 52 -0.18 12.83 -14.14
N PHE A 53 0.10 11.59 -13.72
CA PHE A 53 1.14 10.76 -14.32
C PHE A 53 0.75 10.17 -15.68
N SER A 54 -0.54 10.05 -16.02
CA SER A 54 -0.97 9.52 -17.33
C SER A 54 -0.57 10.45 -18.49
N PHE A 55 -0.34 11.74 -18.20
CA PHE A 55 0.21 12.71 -19.16
C PHE A 55 1.73 12.58 -19.35
N VAL A 56 2.44 11.98 -18.38
CA VAL A 56 3.91 11.85 -18.40
C VAL A 56 4.33 10.44 -18.83
N VAL A 57 3.53 9.43 -18.49
CA VAL A 57 3.77 8.03 -18.76
C VAL A 57 2.59 7.45 -19.49
N LYS A 58 2.85 6.87 -20.65
CA LYS A 58 1.89 6.02 -21.36
C LYS A 58 2.12 4.56 -20.97
N LEU A 59 1.07 3.89 -20.49
CA LEU A 59 1.10 2.44 -20.31
C LEU A 59 1.15 1.76 -21.69
N ASP A 60 2.23 1.03 -21.93
CA ASP A 60 2.51 0.33 -23.19
C ASP A 60 3.24 -0.99 -22.87
N PRO A 61 2.51 -1.99 -22.34
CA PRO A 61 3.12 -3.20 -21.81
C PRO A 61 3.69 -4.09 -22.92
N THR A 62 4.67 -4.91 -22.54
CA THR A 62 5.00 -6.15 -23.23
C THR A 62 4.41 -7.33 -22.46
N VAL A 63 3.70 -8.20 -23.15
CA VAL A 63 3.07 -9.41 -22.60
C VAL A 63 3.83 -10.62 -23.11
N GLU A 64 4.17 -11.53 -22.21
CA GLU A 64 4.85 -12.78 -22.52
C GLU A 64 4.30 -13.91 -21.64
N PHE A 65 4.25 -15.14 -22.18
CA PHE A 65 3.83 -16.32 -21.43
C PHE A 65 5.03 -17.24 -21.22
N ARG A 66 5.31 -17.62 -19.97
CA ARG A 66 6.46 -18.47 -19.64
C ARG A 66 6.19 -19.27 -18.38
N ASN A 67 6.69 -20.51 -18.34
CA ASN A 67 6.56 -21.41 -17.19
C ASN A 67 5.11 -21.54 -16.69
N GLY A 68 4.13 -21.50 -17.61
CA GLY A 68 2.72 -21.67 -17.28
C GLY A 68 2.01 -20.40 -16.80
N THR A 69 2.66 -19.24 -16.77
CA THR A 69 2.06 -17.99 -16.29
C THR A 69 2.30 -16.79 -17.22
N ASP A 70 1.42 -15.78 -17.08
CA ASP A 70 1.53 -14.48 -17.74
C ASP A 70 2.57 -13.61 -17.03
N ILE A 71 3.44 -13.00 -17.84
CA ILE A 71 4.42 -12.00 -17.45
C ILE A 71 4.10 -10.73 -18.21
N ILE A 72 3.89 -9.64 -17.48
CA ILE A 72 3.65 -8.33 -18.10
C ILE A 72 4.68 -7.36 -17.53
N TRP A 73 5.31 -6.60 -18.42
CA TRP A 73 6.36 -5.68 -18.02
C TRP A 73 6.42 -4.44 -18.90
N GLN A 74 7.00 -3.38 -18.35
CA GLN A 74 7.30 -2.15 -19.06
C GLN A 74 8.59 -1.54 -18.51
N ILE A 75 9.49 -1.13 -19.41
CA ILE A 75 10.78 -0.52 -19.05
C ILE A 75 10.76 0.95 -19.51
N PRO A 76 10.92 1.92 -18.60
CA PRO A 76 11.04 3.33 -18.97
C PRO A 76 12.45 3.62 -19.51
N ASP A 77 12.62 4.75 -20.20
CA ASP A 77 13.96 5.19 -20.61
C ASP A 77 14.86 5.42 -19.39
N SER A 78 16.10 4.94 -19.46
CA SER A 78 17.12 5.04 -18.40
C SER A 78 16.61 4.54 -17.03
N PRO A 79 16.27 3.24 -16.91
CA PRO A 79 15.76 2.69 -15.65
C PRO A 79 16.85 2.73 -14.56
N LYS A 80 16.45 3.10 -13.34
CA LYS A 80 17.36 3.19 -12.18
C LYS A 80 17.28 1.99 -11.24
N ALA A 81 16.17 1.26 -11.30
CA ALA A 81 15.86 0.12 -10.44
C ALA A 81 14.82 -0.76 -11.13
N ILE A 82 14.63 -1.96 -10.60
CA ILE A 82 13.63 -2.93 -11.04
C ILE A 82 12.59 -3.08 -9.93
N LEU A 83 11.30 -3.04 -10.27
CA LEU A 83 10.20 -3.32 -9.37
C LEU A 83 9.48 -4.60 -9.81
N PHE A 84 9.49 -5.61 -8.95
CA PHE A 84 8.61 -6.76 -9.06
C PHE A 84 7.28 -6.50 -8.32
N LEU A 85 6.17 -6.77 -8.99
CA LEU A 85 4.81 -6.61 -8.47
C LEU A 85 4.11 -7.98 -8.32
N ALA A 86 3.65 -8.29 -7.11
CA ALA A 86 2.85 -9.47 -6.80
C ALA A 86 1.43 -9.07 -6.35
N HIS A 87 0.43 -9.48 -7.12
CA HIS A 87 -0.98 -9.15 -6.86
C HIS A 87 -1.54 -9.85 -5.61
N GLY A 88 -2.67 -9.37 -5.09
CA GLY A 88 -3.47 -10.08 -4.08
C GLY A 88 -4.31 -11.22 -4.66
N CYS A 89 -5.07 -11.92 -3.83
CA CYS A 89 -5.95 -12.99 -4.32
C CYS A 89 -6.94 -12.46 -5.36
N ASP A 90 -7.30 -13.30 -6.34
CA ASP A 90 -8.16 -12.99 -7.49
C ASP A 90 -7.60 -11.93 -8.46
N GLY A 91 -6.40 -11.40 -8.16
CA GLY A 91 -5.64 -10.55 -9.07
C GLY A 91 -4.87 -11.34 -10.13
N LYS A 92 -4.19 -10.60 -11.02
CA LYS A 92 -3.29 -11.13 -12.06
C LYS A 92 -2.37 -10.00 -12.53
N ALA A 93 -1.28 -10.35 -13.23
CA ALA A 93 -0.38 -9.35 -13.84
C ALA A 93 -1.14 -8.35 -14.74
N ALA A 94 -2.21 -8.81 -15.39
CA ALA A 94 -3.06 -8.01 -16.28
C ALA A 94 -3.84 -6.88 -15.58
N ASN A 95 -3.90 -6.85 -14.24
CA ASN A 95 -4.54 -5.76 -13.49
C ASN A 95 -3.68 -4.49 -13.48
N PHE A 96 -2.35 -4.63 -13.59
CA PHE A 96 -1.38 -3.54 -13.47
C PHE A 96 -1.24 -2.63 -14.71
N TRP A 97 -1.86 -2.99 -15.82
CA TRP A 97 -1.84 -2.20 -17.05
C TRP A 97 -3.25 -2.03 -17.61
N ASP A 98 -3.45 -0.91 -18.30
CA ASP A 98 -4.70 -0.64 -19.02
C ASP A 98 -4.85 -1.55 -20.24
N LYS A 99 -6.10 -1.83 -20.60
CA LYS A 99 -6.44 -2.54 -21.82
C LYS A 99 -5.89 -1.81 -23.04
N SER A 100 -5.18 -2.53 -23.91
CA SER A 100 -4.59 -1.96 -25.13
C SER A 100 -4.52 -2.99 -26.26
N SER A 101 -4.09 -2.57 -27.45
CA SER A 101 -3.86 -3.50 -28.56
C SER A 101 -2.74 -4.51 -28.29
N LYS A 102 -1.79 -4.19 -27.40
CA LYS A 102 -0.71 -5.10 -26.98
C LYS A 102 -1.10 -5.99 -25.81
N CYS A 103 -2.12 -5.62 -25.05
CA CYS A 103 -2.66 -6.41 -23.95
C CYS A 103 -4.19 -6.32 -23.94
N SER A 104 -4.85 -7.18 -24.71
CA SER A 104 -6.31 -7.21 -24.82
C SER A 104 -7.01 -7.68 -23.54
N ASN A 105 -6.30 -8.45 -22.72
CA ASN A 105 -6.79 -9.06 -21.47
C ASN A 105 -6.43 -8.23 -20.23
N CYS A 106 -5.67 -7.15 -20.40
CA CYS A 106 -5.39 -6.18 -19.35
C CYS A 106 -6.69 -5.50 -18.90
N MET A 107 -6.82 -5.29 -17.59
CA MET A 107 -7.99 -4.66 -16.98
C MET A 107 -7.70 -3.23 -16.54
N GLY A 108 -6.53 -2.97 -15.96
CA GLY A 108 -6.18 -1.65 -15.43
C GLY A 108 -6.98 -1.31 -14.17
N LEU A 109 -6.92 -2.18 -13.15
CA LEU A 109 -7.54 -1.88 -11.88
C LEU A 109 -6.90 -0.63 -11.25
N PRO A 110 -7.69 0.27 -10.64
CA PRO A 110 -7.22 1.56 -10.17
C PRO A 110 -5.93 1.53 -9.33
N GLU A 111 -5.83 0.65 -8.33
CA GLU A 111 -4.66 0.69 -7.43
C GLU A 111 -3.42 0.07 -8.07
N GLU A 112 -3.57 -1.06 -8.75
CA GLU A 112 -2.49 -1.68 -9.50
C GLU A 112 -1.96 -0.77 -10.61
N ARG A 113 -2.84 -0.19 -11.45
CA ARG A 113 -2.42 0.67 -12.55
C ARG A 113 -1.72 1.93 -12.05
N LEU A 114 -2.21 2.54 -10.96
CA LEU A 114 -1.63 3.77 -10.42
C LEU A 114 -0.26 3.51 -9.79
N ILE A 115 -0.05 2.35 -9.17
CA ILE A 115 1.28 1.92 -8.71
C ILE A 115 2.24 1.77 -9.90
N THR A 116 1.81 1.12 -10.98
CA THR A 116 2.63 0.98 -12.21
C THR A 116 2.99 2.34 -12.81
N LEU A 117 2.02 3.25 -12.92
CA LEU A 117 2.25 4.62 -13.42
C LEU A 117 3.28 5.37 -12.56
N ASN A 118 3.15 5.32 -11.24
CA ASN A 118 4.10 5.95 -10.32
C ASN A 118 5.51 5.35 -10.45
N ALA A 119 5.61 4.01 -10.56
CA ALA A 119 6.88 3.33 -10.72
C ALA A 119 7.61 3.76 -12.01
N LEU A 120 6.89 3.72 -13.14
CA LEU A 120 7.43 4.11 -14.44
C LEU A 120 7.82 5.59 -14.48
N ALA A 121 7.02 6.48 -13.89
CA ALA A 121 7.32 7.91 -13.80
C ALA A 121 8.61 8.16 -13.01
N ARG A 122 8.88 7.33 -11.99
CA ARG A 122 10.09 7.37 -11.17
C ARG A 122 11.25 6.55 -11.74
N LYS A 123 11.14 6.08 -12.99
CA LYS A 123 12.17 5.32 -13.72
C LYS A 123 12.48 3.94 -13.15
N PHE A 124 11.49 3.26 -12.58
CA PHE A 124 11.57 1.83 -12.28
C PHE A 124 11.18 1.02 -13.52
N ALA A 125 11.98 0.02 -13.87
CA ALA A 125 11.57 -1.04 -14.79
C ALA A 125 10.61 -1.98 -14.04
N VAL A 126 9.38 -2.14 -14.55
CA VAL A 126 8.31 -2.84 -13.83
C VAL A 126 8.06 -4.20 -14.46
N ILE A 127 7.97 -5.24 -13.64
CA ILE A 127 7.55 -6.59 -14.02
C ILE A 127 6.50 -7.10 -13.04
N ALA A 128 5.38 -7.61 -13.55
CA ALA A 128 4.39 -8.35 -12.80
C ALA A 128 4.26 -9.77 -13.35
N VAL A 129 4.00 -10.72 -12.47
CA VAL A 129 3.77 -12.13 -12.81
C VAL A 129 2.43 -12.54 -12.20
N SER A 130 1.62 -13.29 -12.94
CA SER A 130 0.38 -13.86 -12.39
C SER A 130 0.71 -15.09 -11.55
N SER A 131 -0.01 -15.29 -10.44
CA SER A 131 0.04 -16.57 -9.75
C SER A 131 -0.64 -17.68 -10.58
N ALA A 132 -0.27 -18.93 -10.30
CA ALA A 132 -0.84 -20.11 -10.98
C ALA A 132 -2.32 -20.32 -10.63
N GLU A 133 -2.71 -19.99 -9.40
CA GLU A 133 -4.05 -20.07 -8.84
C GLU A 133 -4.53 -18.66 -8.43
N PRO A 134 -5.79 -18.47 -7.99
CA PRO A 134 -6.26 -17.14 -7.58
C PRO A 134 -5.40 -16.46 -6.51
N CYS A 135 -4.74 -17.22 -5.64
CA CYS A 135 -3.78 -16.73 -4.66
C CYS A 135 -2.40 -17.37 -4.91
N TRP A 136 -1.35 -16.66 -4.51
CA TRP A 136 0.02 -17.18 -4.50
C TRP A 136 0.18 -18.42 -3.60
N SER A 137 0.92 -19.40 -4.10
CA SER A 137 1.50 -20.50 -3.35
C SER A 137 2.97 -20.22 -3.03
N PHE A 138 3.45 -20.75 -1.90
CA PHE A 138 4.77 -20.38 -1.35
C PHE A 138 5.86 -21.42 -1.59
N ASN A 139 5.50 -22.55 -2.22
CA ASN A 139 6.39 -23.69 -2.44
C ASN A 139 7.05 -23.60 -3.83
N GLU A 140 6.59 -24.40 -4.79
CA GLU A 140 7.21 -24.52 -6.12
C GLU A 140 7.13 -23.22 -6.93
N GLU A 141 6.02 -22.49 -6.81
CA GLU A 141 5.80 -21.23 -7.52
C GLU A 141 6.85 -20.16 -7.19
N ARG A 142 7.37 -20.16 -5.95
CA ARG A 142 8.45 -19.27 -5.53
C ARG A 142 9.70 -19.43 -6.39
N PHE A 143 10.06 -20.66 -6.71
CA PHE A 143 11.20 -20.97 -7.57
C PHE A 143 10.91 -20.62 -9.04
N ILE A 144 9.69 -20.89 -9.51
CA ILE A 144 9.26 -20.52 -10.86
C ILE A 144 9.36 -19.01 -11.08
N VAL A 145 8.86 -18.21 -10.13
CA VAL A 145 8.91 -16.74 -10.22
C VAL A 145 10.34 -16.23 -10.10
N LYS A 146 11.15 -16.81 -9.22
CA LYS A 146 12.58 -16.50 -9.15
C LYS A 146 13.25 -16.66 -10.51
N ASP A 147 13.06 -17.82 -11.14
CA ASP A 147 13.63 -18.12 -12.46
C ASP A 147 13.13 -17.15 -13.54
N ILE A 148 11.85 -16.77 -13.49
CA ILE A 148 11.26 -15.77 -14.39
C ILE A 148 11.93 -14.41 -14.21
N ILE A 149 12.09 -13.94 -12.97
CA ILE A 149 12.68 -12.63 -12.68
C ILE A 149 14.14 -12.63 -13.16
N GLU A 150 14.95 -13.62 -12.78
CA GLU A 150 16.36 -13.69 -13.16
C GLU A 150 16.53 -13.78 -14.69
N TRP A 151 15.72 -14.61 -15.35
CA TRP A 151 15.71 -14.69 -16.81
C TRP A 151 15.35 -13.36 -17.47
N TRP A 152 14.32 -12.68 -16.96
CA TRP A 152 13.86 -11.41 -17.52
C TRP A 152 14.93 -10.31 -17.33
N ILE A 153 15.52 -10.21 -16.14
CA ILE A 153 16.64 -9.31 -15.86
C ILE A 153 17.79 -9.57 -16.84
N ALA A 154 18.12 -10.84 -17.09
CA ALA A 154 19.19 -11.19 -18.02
C ALA A 154 18.85 -10.83 -19.48
N LYS A 155 17.65 -11.18 -19.93
CA LYS A 155 17.13 -10.90 -21.29
C LYS A 155 17.13 -9.39 -21.59
N GLN A 156 16.74 -8.58 -20.61
CA GLN A 156 16.65 -7.13 -20.75
C GLN A 156 17.94 -6.39 -20.40
N LYS A 157 19.01 -7.12 -20.04
CA LYS A 157 20.33 -6.58 -19.67
C LYS A 157 20.29 -5.62 -18.48
N LEU A 158 19.48 -5.93 -17.47
CA LEU A 158 19.25 -5.10 -16.28
C LEU A 158 20.03 -5.56 -15.04
N GLN A 159 21.00 -6.46 -15.18
CA GLN A 159 21.72 -7.12 -14.06
C GLN A 159 22.42 -6.16 -13.10
N ARG A 160 22.69 -4.93 -13.53
CA ARG A 160 23.35 -3.90 -12.70
C ARG A 160 22.37 -3.08 -11.87
N LEU A 161 21.07 -3.22 -12.10
CA LEU A 161 20.06 -2.44 -11.40
C LEU A 161 19.66 -3.13 -10.09
N PRO A 162 19.42 -2.38 -9.02
CA PRO A 162 18.83 -2.90 -7.79
C PRO A 162 17.41 -3.41 -8.05
N LEU A 163 17.06 -4.51 -7.38
CA LEU A 163 15.74 -5.14 -7.45
C LEU A 163 14.96 -4.85 -6.17
N VAL A 164 13.76 -4.31 -6.29
CA VAL A 164 12.80 -4.14 -5.18
C VAL A 164 11.51 -4.90 -5.48
N ALA A 165 10.72 -5.18 -4.45
CA ALA A 165 9.43 -5.86 -4.63
C ALA A 165 8.30 -5.20 -3.84
N LEU A 166 7.09 -5.28 -4.39
CA LEU A 166 5.85 -4.92 -3.71
C LEU A 166 4.87 -6.08 -3.87
N GLY A 167 4.28 -6.52 -2.77
CA GLY A 167 3.22 -7.52 -2.77
C GLY A 167 2.04 -7.09 -1.90
N ALA A 168 0.81 -7.34 -2.38
CA ALA A 168 -0.41 -7.09 -1.63
C ALA A 168 -1.10 -8.39 -1.21
N SER A 169 -1.60 -8.47 0.03
CA SER A 169 -2.31 -9.66 0.56
C SER A 169 -1.52 -10.96 0.36
N SER A 170 -2.03 -11.96 -0.39
CA SER A 170 -1.28 -13.17 -0.73
C SER A 170 0.05 -12.89 -1.45
N GLY A 171 0.11 -11.85 -2.29
CA GLY A 171 1.34 -11.36 -2.90
C GLY A 171 2.29 -10.77 -1.87
N GLY A 172 1.79 -10.15 -0.80
CA GLY A 172 2.59 -9.65 0.32
C GLY A 172 3.24 -10.79 1.12
N TYR A 173 2.51 -11.88 1.36
CA TYR A 173 3.11 -13.11 1.88
C TYR A 173 4.17 -13.66 0.92
N PHE A 174 3.85 -13.73 -0.37
CA PHE A 174 4.74 -14.27 -1.38
C PHE A 174 6.06 -13.50 -1.48
N VAL A 175 6.04 -12.17 -1.56
CA VAL A 175 7.28 -11.37 -1.60
C VAL A 175 8.09 -11.49 -0.31
N SER A 176 7.42 -11.64 0.84
CA SER A 176 8.13 -11.81 2.12
C SER A 176 8.95 -13.10 2.15
N ILE A 177 8.44 -14.20 1.60
CA ILE A 177 9.19 -15.46 1.56
C ILE A 177 10.16 -15.53 0.37
N LEU A 178 9.79 -14.98 -0.80
CA LEU A 178 10.67 -14.89 -1.97
C LEU A 178 11.95 -14.10 -1.68
N ALA A 179 11.90 -13.15 -0.75
CA ALA A 179 13.06 -12.41 -0.28
C ALA A 179 14.15 -13.26 0.41
N THR A 180 13.85 -14.53 0.72
CA THR A 180 14.87 -15.49 1.19
C THR A 180 15.64 -16.14 0.04
N ASP A 181 15.08 -16.17 -1.17
CA ASP A 181 15.68 -16.80 -2.35
C ASP A 181 16.26 -15.79 -3.35
N LEU A 182 15.73 -14.55 -3.33
CA LEU A 182 16.14 -13.43 -4.18
C LEU A 182 16.58 -12.25 -3.32
N ARG A 183 17.71 -11.64 -3.70
CA ARG A 183 18.23 -10.46 -3.03
C ARG A 183 17.49 -9.21 -3.51
N PHE A 184 16.58 -8.72 -2.69
CA PHE A 184 15.96 -7.41 -2.87
C PHE A 184 16.75 -6.32 -2.12
N SER A 185 16.81 -5.13 -2.69
CA SER A 185 17.29 -3.91 -2.03
C SER A 185 16.34 -3.47 -0.91
N SER A 186 15.04 -3.63 -1.12
CA SER A 186 14.00 -3.46 -0.12
C SER A 186 12.68 -4.05 -0.64
N ILE A 187 11.76 -4.34 0.28
CA ILE A 187 10.42 -4.85 -0.05
C ILE A 187 9.33 -3.98 0.60
N THR A 188 8.16 -3.96 -0.04
CA THR A 188 6.91 -3.43 0.53
C THR A 188 5.91 -4.57 0.65
N VAL A 189 5.42 -4.78 1.87
CA VAL A 189 4.40 -5.78 2.21
C VAL A 189 3.11 -5.04 2.54
N MET A 190 2.10 -5.20 1.69
CA MET A 190 0.87 -4.42 1.75
C MET A 190 -0.30 -5.27 2.25
N ILE A 191 -1.14 -4.67 3.11
CA ILE A 191 -2.36 -5.19 3.75
C ILE A 191 -2.22 -6.54 4.44
N ILE A 192 -1.00 -6.98 4.72
CA ILE A 192 -0.69 -8.29 5.29
C ILE A 192 0.54 -8.21 6.18
N GLU A 193 0.74 -9.21 7.02
CA GLU A 193 1.83 -9.26 8.00
C GLU A 193 3.11 -9.96 7.51
N GLY A 194 3.10 -10.66 6.37
CA GLY A 194 4.23 -11.49 5.91
C GLY A 194 4.34 -12.87 6.59
N LEU A 195 5.25 -13.72 6.13
CA LEU A 195 5.44 -15.12 6.59
C LEU A 195 6.71 -15.32 7.45
N TYR A 196 7.00 -14.35 8.31
CA TYR A 196 8.25 -14.28 9.09
C TYR A 196 8.42 -15.39 10.14
N ASP A 197 7.36 -16.08 10.54
CA ASP A 197 7.41 -17.23 11.44
C ASP A 197 7.64 -18.57 10.72
N GLN A 198 7.59 -18.58 9.39
CA GLN A 198 7.75 -19.78 8.55
C GLN A 198 9.11 -19.84 7.85
N MET A 199 9.99 -18.87 8.11
CA MET A 199 11.29 -18.78 7.47
C MET A 199 12.38 -18.34 8.45
N GLU A 200 13.62 -18.69 8.13
CA GLU A 200 14.78 -18.13 8.83
C GLU A 200 15.04 -16.70 8.36
N ILE A 201 15.03 -15.75 9.30
CA ILE A 201 15.32 -14.34 9.03
C ILE A 201 16.79 -14.10 9.32
N LEU A 202 17.58 -14.03 8.24
CA LEU A 202 18.99 -13.66 8.28
C LEU A 202 19.13 -12.14 8.43
N GLU A 203 20.27 -11.68 8.95
CA GLU A 203 20.60 -10.24 9.02
C GLU A 203 20.64 -9.56 7.64
N SER A 204 20.82 -10.35 6.58
CA SER A 204 20.79 -9.90 5.19
C SER A 204 19.40 -9.81 4.58
N TYR A 205 18.34 -10.07 5.35
CA TYR A 205 16.96 -9.93 4.87
C TYR A 205 16.69 -8.46 4.47
N PRO A 206 15.90 -8.18 3.42
CA PRO A 206 15.74 -6.81 2.94
C PRO A 206 15.02 -5.90 3.94
N PRO A 207 15.37 -4.60 3.98
CA PRO A 207 14.54 -3.57 4.58
C PRO A 207 13.08 -3.70 4.14
N THR A 208 12.16 -3.67 5.11
CA THR A 208 10.74 -3.95 4.87
C THR A 208 9.86 -2.75 5.25
N LEU A 209 9.08 -2.24 4.29
CA LEU A 209 7.98 -1.32 4.54
C LEU A 209 6.67 -2.09 4.66
N PHE A 210 5.97 -1.91 5.76
CA PHE A 210 4.59 -2.38 5.87
C PHE A 210 3.61 -1.28 5.49
N VAL A 211 2.66 -1.57 4.61
CA VAL A 211 1.57 -0.63 4.25
C VAL A 211 0.27 -1.30 4.65
N HIS A 212 -0.40 -0.82 5.69
CA HIS A 212 -1.53 -1.53 6.27
C HIS A 212 -2.68 -0.62 6.67
N MET A 213 -3.84 -1.23 6.86
CA MET A 213 -5.07 -0.58 7.23
C MET A 213 -5.39 -0.89 8.70
N PRO A 214 -5.26 0.08 9.64
CA PRO A 214 -5.47 -0.18 11.06
C PRO A 214 -6.86 -0.68 11.43
N LYS A 215 -7.86 -0.51 10.55
CA LYS A 215 -9.22 -1.04 10.74
C LYS A 215 -9.22 -2.57 10.77
N ASP A 216 -8.32 -3.23 10.04
CA ASP A 216 -8.07 -4.68 10.14
C ASP A 216 -7.18 -4.99 11.34
N LYS A 217 -7.81 -4.99 12.51
CA LYS A 217 -7.14 -5.17 13.81
C LYS A 217 -6.38 -6.49 13.92
N SER A 218 -6.89 -7.55 13.28
CA SER A 218 -6.28 -8.87 13.31
C SER A 218 -4.92 -8.85 12.63
N ARG A 219 -4.83 -8.22 11.44
CA ARG A 219 -3.57 -8.06 10.72
C ARG A 219 -2.63 -7.11 11.43
N MET A 220 -3.14 -5.98 11.91
CA MET A 220 -2.36 -4.98 12.63
C MET A 220 -1.59 -5.59 13.82
N GLN A 221 -2.26 -6.41 14.65
CA GLN A 221 -1.62 -7.05 15.80
C GLN A 221 -0.47 -8.00 15.41
N LYS A 222 -0.65 -8.77 14.32
CA LYS A 222 0.40 -9.66 13.83
C LYS A 222 1.57 -8.89 13.22
N LEU A 223 1.27 -7.84 12.46
CA LEU A 223 2.25 -6.96 11.85
C LEU A 223 3.11 -6.29 12.92
N GLU A 224 2.51 -5.75 13.99
CA GLU A 224 3.25 -5.15 15.12
C GLU A 224 4.27 -6.13 15.72
N ARG A 225 3.88 -7.39 15.89
CA ARG A 225 4.79 -8.46 16.36
C ARG A 225 5.96 -8.67 15.39
N TYR A 226 5.71 -8.69 14.08
CA TYR A 226 6.78 -8.91 13.10
C TYR A 226 7.68 -7.69 12.89
N MET A 227 7.16 -6.47 13.04
CA MET A 227 8.00 -5.28 13.09
C MET A 227 9.01 -5.36 14.25
N VAL A 228 8.56 -5.80 15.45
CA VAL A 228 9.46 -5.99 16.60
C VAL A 228 10.49 -7.08 16.31
N LEU A 229 10.06 -8.21 15.74
CA LEU A 229 10.94 -9.32 15.37
C LEU A 229 12.06 -8.87 14.40
N LEU A 230 11.69 -8.23 13.30
CA LEU A 230 12.61 -7.78 12.26
C LEU A 230 13.58 -6.71 12.78
N LYS A 231 13.08 -5.71 13.53
CA LYS A 231 13.94 -4.71 14.18
C LYS A 231 14.92 -5.34 15.16
N GLY A 232 14.48 -6.36 15.91
CA GLY A 232 15.34 -7.14 16.80
C GLY A 232 16.45 -7.92 16.08
N LYS A 233 16.30 -8.16 14.77
CA LYS A 233 17.31 -8.74 13.87
C LYS A 233 18.18 -7.70 13.15
N GLY A 234 18.01 -6.41 13.47
CA GLY A 234 18.76 -5.32 12.83
C GLY A 234 18.25 -4.94 11.44
N ILE A 235 17.09 -5.45 11.03
CA ILE A 235 16.45 -5.09 9.74
C ILE A 235 15.79 -3.72 9.87
N ASP A 236 15.99 -2.83 8.89
CA ASP A 236 15.26 -1.57 8.85
C ASP A 236 13.79 -1.81 8.47
N VAL A 237 12.89 -1.25 9.27
CA VAL A 237 11.45 -1.48 9.16
C VAL A 237 10.66 -0.23 9.48
N ALA A 238 9.78 0.13 8.55
CA ALA A 238 8.82 1.22 8.70
C ALA A 238 7.38 0.76 8.45
N GLU A 239 6.42 1.60 8.81
CA GLU A 239 5.01 1.39 8.51
C GLU A 239 4.36 2.64 7.88
N VAL A 240 3.36 2.39 7.04
CA VAL A 240 2.40 3.39 6.56
C VAL A 240 1.00 2.90 6.94
N LYS A 241 0.26 3.77 7.63
CA LYS A 241 -1.13 3.52 8.06
C LYS A 241 -2.09 4.16 7.08
N CYS A 242 -2.87 3.33 6.41
CA CYS A 242 -3.91 3.73 5.47
C CYS A 242 -5.23 3.83 6.23
N LEU A 243 -5.74 5.06 6.40
CA LEU A 243 -6.99 5.31 7.11
C LEU A 243 -8.16 5.41 6.11
N GLU A 244 -9.37 5.20 6.62
CA GLU A 244 -10.59 5.46 5.85
C GLU A 244 -10.67 6.94 5.46
N PHE A 245 -11.30 7.21 4.32
CA PHE A 245 -11.44 8.56 3.81
C PHE A 245 -12.79 8.74 3.12
N PRO A 246 -13.29 9.98 3.05
CA PRO A 246 -14.58 10.23 2.43
C PRO A 246 -14.49 10.18 0.92
N LEU A 247 -15.43 9.48 0.29
CA LEU A 247 -15.75 9.64 -1.11
C LEU A 247 -16.34 11.03 -1.36
N PHE A 248 -16.13 11.54 -2.56
CA PHE A 248 -16.68 12.82 -3.03
C PHE A 248 -17.13 12.70 -4.50
N PRO A 249 -17.92 13.64 -5.04
CA PRO A 249 -18.59 13.48 -6.33
C PRO A 249 -17.70 13.10 -7.52
N ASN A 250 -16.45 13.57 -7.54
CA ASN A 250 -15.52 13.34 -8.65
C ASN A 250 -14.58 12.14 -8.43
N PHE A 251 -14.64 11.50 -7.26
CA PHE A 251 -13.64 10.53 -6.83
C PHE A 251 -13.39 9.40 -7.84
N PHE A 252 -14.46 8.82 -8.39
CA PHE A 252 -14.32 7.74 -9.38
C PHE A 252 -13.78 8.24 -10.71
N ALA A 253 -14.17 9.45 -11.15
CA ALA A 253 -13.64 10.05 -12.38
C ALA A 253 -12.15 10.40 -12.27
N ASP A 254 -11.68 10.78 -11.08
CA ASP A 254 -10.29 11.13 -10.84
C ASP A 254 -9.34 9.91 -10.85
N ARG A 255 -9.89 8.69 -10.70
CA ARG A 255 -9.10 7.45 -10.47
C ARG A 255 -9.33 6.37 -11.52
N ILE A 256 -10.53 6.27 -12.05
CA ILE A 256 -10.95 5.22 -12.99
C ILE A 256 -11.01 5.81 -14.42
N PRO A 257 -10.09 5.41 -15.31
CA PRO A 257 -10.17 5.81 -16.71
C PRO A 257 -11.52 5.41 -17.30
N SER A 258 -12.09 6.27 -18.12
CA SER A 258 -13.40 6.11 -18.77
C SER A 258 -14.62 6.45 -17.92
N ILE A 259 -14.49 6.73 -16.62
CA ILE A 259 -15.59 7.33 -15.85
C ILE A 259 -15.50 8.85 -15.95
N ASP A 260 -16.52 9.48 -16.53
CA ASP A 260 -16.59 10.94 -16.56
C ASP A 260 -17.13 11.53 -15.24
N VAL A 261 -16.91 12.83 -15.05
CA VAL A 261 -17.32 13.57 -13.84
C VAL A 261 -18.84 13.46 -13.61
N ALA A 262 -19.64 13.46 -14.69
CA ALA A 262 -21.10 13.38 -14.58
C ALA A 262 -21.55 12.01 -14.06
N THR A 263 -20.96 10.93 -14.55
CA THR A 263 -21.22 9.55 -14.12
C THR A 263 -20.74 9.33 -12.70
N SER A 264 -19.55 9.82 -12.35
CA SER A 264 -19.02 9.77 -10.98
C SER A 264 -19.96 10.49 -9.99
N ALA A 265 -20.45 11.68 -10.33
CA ALA A 265 -21.36 12.42 -9.48
C ALA A 265 -22.72 11.71 -9.29
N LYS A 266 -23.23 11.05 -10.34
CA LYS A 266 -24.45 10.23 -10.26
C LYS A 266 -24.24 9.00 -9.37
N LEU A 267 -23.12 8.30 -9.51
CA LEU A 267 -22.77 7.14 -8.66
C LEU A 267 -22.68 7.56 -7.19
N PHE A 268 -21.96 8.64 -6.89
CA PHE A 268 -21.85 9.17 -5.53
C PHE A 268 -23.22 9.53 -4.94
N SER A 269 -24.10 10.16 -5.73
CA SER A 269 -25.45 10.50 -5.29
C SER A 269 -26.29 9.26 -4.99
N LEU A 270 -26.24 8.24 -5.86
CA LEU A 270 -26.91 6.95 -5.66
C LEU A 270 -26.43 6.26 -4.38
N PHE A 271 -25.11 6.21 -4.16
CA PHE A 271 -24.54 5.55 -2.98
C PHE A 271 -24.92 6.26 -1.68
N ARG A 272 -25.05 7.60 -1.70
CA ARG A 272 -25.56 8.37 -0.56
C ARG A 272 -27.05 8.14 -0.33
N GLU A 273 -27.87 8.14 -1.38
CA GLU A 273 -29.32 7.89 -1.28
C GLU A 273 -29.60 6.52 -0.65
N LYS A 274 -28.81 5.51 -1.02
CA LYS A 274 -28.95 4.13 -0.53
C LYS A 274 -28.27 3.88 0.81
N GLY A 275 -27.57 4.86 1.36
CA GLY A 275 -26.90 4.77 2.65
C GLY A 275 -25.62 3.92 2.66
N PHE A 276 -25.05 3.62 1.49
CA PHE A 276 -23.73 2.99 1.37
C PHE A 276 -22.62 3.97 1.75
N VAL A 277 -22.88 5.25 1.49
CA VAL A 277 -22.04 6.38 1.88
C VAL A 277 -22.82 7.29 2.83
N ASP A 278 -22.21 7.67 3.93
CA ASP A 278 -22.84 8.51 4.95
C ASP A 278 -22.93 9.99 4.53
N LYS A 279 -23.47 10.83 5.42
CA LYS A 279 -23.60 12.28 5.15
C LYS A 279 -22.26 13.02 5.00
N ASN A 280 -21.18 12.45 5.50
CA ASN A 280 -19.83 13.00 5.49
C ASN A 280 -18.97 12.42 4.35
N GLY A 281 -19.50 11.46 3.57
CA GLY A 281 -18.81 10.82 2.46
C GLY A 281 -18.13 9.50 2.82
N PHE A 282 -18.20 9.03 4.06
CA PHE A 282 -17.54 7.78 4.47
C PHE A 282 -18.38 6.55 4.12
N MET A 283 -17.69 5.47 3.75
CA MET A 283 -18.31 4.16 3.57
C MET A 283 -18.92 3.66 4.89
N THR A 284 -20.18 3.23 4.87
CA THR A 284 -20.87 2.73 6.07
C THR A 284 -20.51 1.28 6.39
N ASN A 285 -20.18 0.49 5.37
CA ASN A 285 -19.71 -0.89 5.47
C ASN A 285 -18.57 -1.13 4.46
N ASP A 286 -17.91 -2.28 4.57
CA ASP A 286 -16.96 -2.75 3.55
C ASP A 286 -17.68 -2.85 2.20
N GLY A 287 -17.05 -2.33 1.14
CA GLY A 287 -17.64 -2.35 -0.18
C GLY A 287 -18.01 -3.77 -0.64
N ARG A 288 -17.24 -4.79 -0.22
CA ARG A 288 -17.47 -6.21 -0.57
C ARG A 288 -18.75 -6.77 0.04
N ASP A 289 -19.18 -6.21 1.16
CA ASP A 289 -20.38 -6.64 1.89
C ASP A 289 -21.66 -5.93 1.39
N ILE A 290 -21.51 -4.96 0.49
CA ILE A 290 -22.62 -4.16 -0.03
C ILE A 290 -23.04 -4.66 -1.42
N ARG A 291 -24.33 -4.94 -1.60
CA ARG A 291 -24.92 -5.32 -2.91
C ARG A 291 -25.18 -4.13 -3.83
N TRP A 292 -24.23 -3.20 -3.94
CA TRP A 292 -24.40 -1.98 -4.72
C TRP A 292 -24.57 -2.25 -6.22
N ASN A 293 -24.06 -3.39 -6.71
CA ASN A 293 -24.23 -3.84 -8.10
C ASN A 293 -25.68 -4.13 -8.48
N GLU A 294 -26.52 -4.56 -7.53
CA GLU A 294 -27.96 -4.75 -7.77
C GLU A 294 -28.63 -3.37 -7.89
N THR A 295 -28.30 -2.47 -6.97
CA THR A 295 -28.76 -1.07 -7.00
C THR A 295 -28.38 -0.34 -8.28
N LEU A 296 -27.16 -0.54 -8.78
CA LEU A 296 -26.73 0.04 -10.04
C LEU A 296 -27.60 -0.44 -11.21
N ARG A 297 -27.94 -1.73 -11.26
CA ARG A 297 -28.80 -2.31 -12.32
C ARG A 297 -30.23 -1.79 -12.28
N GLU A 298 -30.72 -1.43 -11.11
CA GLU A 298 -32.05 -0.84 -10.90
C GLU A 298 -32.07 0.67 -11.17
N SER A 299 -30.90 1.29 -11.32
CA SER A 299 -30.76 2.72 -11.61
C SER A 299 -30.72 3.03 -13.11
N GLU A 300 -30.88 4.30 -13.47
CA GLU A 300 -30.71 4.79 -14.85
C GLU A 300 -29.23 5.05 -15.22
N ILE A 301 -28.29 4.72 -14.32
CA ILE A 301 -26.86 4.96 -14.55
C ILE A 301 -26.29 3.85 -15.44
N ILE A 302 -25.82 4.23 -16.63
CA ILE A 302 -25.19 3.32 -17.58
C ILE A 302 -23.68 3.54 -17.55
N LEU A 303 -22.94 2.50 -17.20
CA LEU A 303 -21.47 2.51 -17.30
C LEU A 303 -21.04 2.30 -18.75
N PRO A 304 -19.96 2.96 -19.21
CA PRO A 304 -19.45 2.80 -20.57
C PRO A 304 -18.89 1.39 -20.83
N ASP A 305 -18.40 0.72 -19.79
CA ASP A 305 -18.05 -0.70 -19.81
C ASP A 305 -18.53 -1.36 -18.51
N LYS A 306 -19.10 -2.57 -18.63
CA LYS A 306 -19.54 -3.39 -17.49
C LYS A 306 -18.37 -3.85 -16.62
N SER A 307 -17.16 -3.93 -17.17
CA SER A 307 -15.95 -4.30 -16.43
C SER A 307 -15.58 -3.28 -15.33
N LEU A 308 -16.04 -2.02 -15.46
CA LEU A 308 -15.80 -0.94 -14.49
C LEU A 308 -16.47 -1.19 -13.14
N VAL A 309 -17.39 -2.15 -13.06
CA VAL A 309 -17.96 -2.59 -11.78
C VAL A 309 -16.86 -2.97 -10.78
N ASN A 310 -15.85 -3.73 -11.22
CA ASN A 310 -14.77 -4.15 -10.33
C ASN A 310 -13.87 -2.97 -9.93
N HIS A 311 -13.73 -1.96 -10.80
CA HIS A 311 -12.92 -0.77 -10.53
C HIS A 311 -13.59 0.10 -9.46
N ILE A 312 -14.91 0.29 -9.58
CA ILE A 312 -15.70 1.02 -8.58
C ILE A 312 -15.71 0.26 -7.25
N GLN A 313 -15.85 -1.07 -7.29
CA GLN A 313 -15.81 -1.92 -6.10
C GLN A 313 -14.50 -1.75 -5.32
N GLU A 314 -13.36 -1.84 -6.00
CA GLU A 314 -12.04 -1.67 -5.39
C GLU A 314 -11.92 -0.30 -4.72
N GLU A 315 -12.32 0.76 -5.42
CA GLU A 315 -12.28 2.13 -4.89
C GLU A 315 -13.20 2.34 -3.68
N MET A 316 -14.34 1.63 -3.61
CA MET A 316 -15.19 1.60 -2.41
C MET A 316 -14.55 0.83 -1.25
N ASN A 317 -13.89 -0.30 -1.51
CA ASN A 317 -13.18 -1.07 -0.50
C ASN A 317 -12.00 -0.26 0.07
N LEU A 318 -11.27 0.43 -0.81
CA LEU A 318 -10.16 1.31 -0.49
C LEU A 318 -10.62 2.43 0.45
N ALA A 319 -11.73 3.09 0.13
CA ALA A 319 -12.30 4.15 0.99
C ALA A 319 -12.72 3.65 2.37
N PHE A 320 -13.18 2.40 2.47
CA PHE A 320 -13.48 1.77 3.76
C PHE A 320 -12.22 1.41 4.56
N ALA A 321 -11.07 1.24 3.89
CA ALA A 321 -9.76 1.01 4.49
C ALA A 321 -9.73 -0.17 5.49
N TYR A 322 -10.13 -1.36 5.02
CA TYR A 322 -10.04 -2.61 5.80
C TYR A 322 -8.94 -3.55 5.29
N HIS A 323 -9.04 -4.03 4.05
CA HIS A 323 -8.08 -4.97 3.47
C HIS A 323 -8.04 -4.81 1.96
N GLU A 324 -7.55 -3.66 1.50
CA GLU A 324 -7.48 -3.32 0.07
C GLU A 324 -6.10 -2.77 -0.33
N MET A 325 -5.63 -3.16 -1.52
CA MET A 325 -4.39 -2.63 -2.09
C MET A 325 -4.48 -1.10 -2.20
N THR A 326 -3.34 -0.40 -2.14
CA THR A 326 -3.40 1.06 -2.28
C THR A 326 -2.23 1.74 -2.98
N SER A 327 -2.58 2.66 -3.87
CA SER A 327 -1.71 3.62 -4.54
C SER A 327 -1.64 4.99 -3.83
N LEU A 328 -2.52 5.25 -2.84
CA LEU A 328 -2.64 6.56 -2.17
C LEU A 328 -1.35 7.00 -1.46
N HIS A 329 -0.53 6.03 -1.06
CA HIS A 329 0.74 6.24 -0.38
C HIS A 329 1.96 5.97 -1.27
N SER A 330 1.78 6.04 -2.59
CA SER A 330 2.86 5.80 -3.57
C SER A 330 4.10 6.63 -3.28
N GLU A 331 3.96 7.90 -2.90
CA GLU A 331 5.13 8.73 -2.56
C GLU A 331 5.99 8.10 -1.45
N GLN A 332 5.38 7.64 -0.37
CA GLN A 332 6.09 7.03 0.76
C GLN A 332 6.68 5.67 0.38
N ILE A 333 5.94 4.86 -0.40
CA ILE A 333 6.38 3.56 -0.90
C ILE A 333 7.61 3.71 -1.81
N PHE A 334 7.56 4.61 -2.78
CA PHE A 334 8.67 4.79 -3.72
C PHE A 334 9.85 5.51 -3.09
N ASN A 335 9.63 6.43 -2.15
CA ASN A 335 10.72 7.01 -1.37
C ASN A 335 11.44 5.93 -0.55
N TRP A 336 10.71 4.98 0.05
CA TRP A 336 11.29 3.84 0.75
C TRP A 336 12.18 3.00 -0.18
N PHE A 337 11.71 2.67 -1.38
CA PHE A 337 12.56 1.97 -2.35
C PHE A 337 13.81 2.76 -2.71
N GLU A 338 13.65 4.06 -3.00
CA GLU A 338 14.73 4.95 -3.43
C GLU A 338 15.82 5.13 -2.37
N THR A 339 15.46 5.20 -1.09
CA THR A 339 16.45 5.31 0.00
C THR A 339 17.26 4.04 0.22
N HIS A 340 16.83 2.90 -0.36
CA HIS A 340 17.43 1.58 -0.17
C HIS A 340 18.05 0.99 -1.45
N LEU A 341 18.22 1.77 -2.52
CA LEU A 341 18.80 1.28 -3.78
C LEU A 341 20.31 1.00 -3.74
N ASN A 342 20.98 1.31 -2.62
CA ASN A 342 22.44 1.27 -2.49
C ASN A 342 22.99 -0.08 -2.01
#